data_AF-A0A5J4UF02-F1
#
_entry.id   AF-A0A5J4UF02-F1
#
_cell.length_a   1.000
_cell.length_b   1.000
_cell.length_c   1.000
_cell.angle_alpha   90.00
_cell.angle_beta   90.00
_cell.angle_gamma   90.00
#
_symmetry.space_group_name_H-M   'P 1'
#
loop_
_entity.id
_entity.type
_entity.pdbx_description
1 polymer ?
#
loop_
_entity_poly.entity_id
_entity_poly.type
_entity_poly.pdbx_seq_one_letter_code
_entity_poly.pdbx_strand_id
1 'polypeptide(L)'
;MTTKFEEIENESGRKMLIEVGIANTLLDIYEKRRFYILASHSSNDVKQYLLKLKPFKLLIKLLEHKNIDVIGDSISAILNNLQIKSRSQSLKDSQQLFKKLNEFGGVGKIFEIFKNKLNKYITDRASLCIGYLYRSREIADPQMRSDVIYHILSLFNDETLNDKAKYAMIFLIQNDVNLTEITKEEELQQITQNLQLPIEVKEEESILNIHKQEIRLTLLTSILEQQTDNKLRKQIIEAGIVQQLIHIFETRNIDQIQ
;
A
#
# COMPACT_ATOMS: atom_id res chain seq x y z
N MET A 1 28.53 -25.32 7.19
CA MET A 1 28.38 -26.07 8.45
C MET A 1 27.30 -25.41 9.27
N THR A 2 26.08 -25.73 8.92
CA THR A 2 24.88 -25.67 9.76
C THR A 2 25.00 -26.71 10.89
N THR A 3 24.22 -26.52 11.96
CA THR A 3 24.11 -27.34 13.20
C THR A 3 25.10 -27.02 14.34
N LYS A 4 24.64 -26.26 15.35
CA LYS A 4 24.82 -26.57 16.80
C LYS A 4 24.15 -25.60 17.81
N PHE A 5 22.92 -25.13 17.56
CA PHE A 5 22.12 -24.47 18.61
C PHE A 5 20.63 -24.84 18.54
N GLU A 6 20.31 -26.04 18.05
CA GLU A 6 18.93 -26.55 18.01
C GLU A 6 18.50 -27.34 19.23
N GLU A 7 19.34 -27.53 20.25
CA GLU A 7 18.91 -28.32 21.41
C GLU A 7 19.34 -27.68 22.74
N ILE A 8 18.39 -27.71 23.67
CA ILE A 8 18.39 -27.17 25.04
C ILE A 8 17.81 -25.74 25.14
N GLU A 9 16.47 -25.67 25.07
CA GLU A 9 15.71 -24.61 25.74
C GLU A 9 15.92 -24.71 27.26
N ASN A 10 16.94 -24.02 27.79
CA ASN A 10 17.09 -23.87 29.24
C ASN A 10 16.43 -22.56 29.70
N GLU A 11 15.28 -22.69 30.35
CA GLU A 11 14.52 -21.61 31.00
C GLU A 11 15.37 -20.79 31.99
N SER A 12 16.36 -21.44 32.63
CA SER A 12 17.32 -20.79 33.54
C SER A 12 18.27 -19.83 32.81
N GLY A 13 18.70 -20.17 31.59
CA GLY A 13 19.53 -19.28 30.76
C GLY A 13 18.77 -18.04 30.30
N ARG A 14 17.46 -18.18 30.02
CA ARG A 14 16.56 -17.05 29.70
C ARG A 14 16.37 -16.11 30.89
N LYS A 15 16.30 -16.66 32.11
CA LYS A 15 16.16 -15.88 33.36
C LYS A 15 17.46 -15.14 33.73
N MET A 16 18.61 -15.78 33.56
CA MET A 16 19.92 -15.17 33.79
C MET A 16 20.24 -14.04 32.80
N LEU A 17 19.81 -14.15 31.54
CA LEU A 17 19.92 -13.08 30.55
C LEU A 17 19.09 -11.83 30.90
N ILE A 18 17.98 -12.02 31.61
CA ILE A 18 17.12 -10.94 32.14
C ILE A 18 17.78 -10.26 33.36
N GLU A 19 18.47 -11.03 34.21
CA GLU A 19 19.11 -10.52 35.44
C GLU A 19 20.39 -9.71 35.19
N VAL A 20 21.10 -9.92 34.08
CA VAL A 20 22.43 -9.32 33.83
C VAL A 20 22.40 -8.00 33.04
N GLY A 21 21.23 -7.39 32.77
CA GLY A 21 21.14 -6.02 32.21
C GLY A 21 21.62 -5.83 30.75
N ILE A 22 22.26 -6.84 30.16
CA ILE A 22 22.52 -6.97 28.71
C ILE A 22 21.19 -7.12 27.95
N ALA A 23 20.13 -7.51 28.67
CA ALA A 23 18.74 -7.53 28.22
C ALA A 23 18.31 -6.21 27.58
N ASN A 24 18.67 -5.03 28.09
CA ASN A 24 18.15 -3.77 27.52
C ASN A 24 18.70 -3.46 26.13
N THR A 25 19.96 -3.80 25.86
CA THR A 25 20.59 -3.57 24.54
C THR A 25 20.14 -4.62 23.52
N LEU A 26 19.82 -5.84 23.97
CA LEU A 26 19.24 -6.88 23.12
C LEU A 26 17.72 -6.76 22.98
N LEU A 27 16.97 -6.25 23.97
CA LEU A 27 15.53 -5.94 23.91
C LEU A 27 15.25 -4.88 22.85
N ASP A 28 16.12 -3.89 22.70
CA ASP A 28 15.96 -2.85 21.68
C ASP A 28 16.21 -3.38 20.24
N ILE A 29 16.84 -4.56 20.12
CA ILE A 29 17.03 -5.31 18.87
C ILE A 29 15.96 -6.43 18.74
N TYR A 30 15.47 -7.00 19.85
CA TYR A 30 14.51 -8.12 19.90
C TYR A 30 13.04 -7.70 19.87
N GLU A 31 12.65 -6.53 20.39
CA GLU A 31 11.25 -6.07 20.40
C GLU A 31 10.72 -5.77 18.99
N LYS A 32 11.60 -5.34 18.09
CA LYS A 32 11.28 -4.95 16.70
C LYS A 32 10.87 -6.14 15.82
N ARG A 33 11.59 -7.26 15.93
CA ARG A 33 11.20 -8.54 15.28
C ARG A 33 10.06 -9.26 16.01
N ARG A 34 9.92 -9.08 17.33
CA ARG A 34 8.89 -9.78 18.11
C ARG A 34 7.49 -9.22 17.90
N PHE A 35 7.23 -7.94 17.63
CA PHE A 35 5.84 -7.51 17.39
C PHE A 35 5.22 -8.20 16.16
N TYR A 36 6.01 -8.37 15.08
CA TYR A 36 5.63 -9.10 13.88
C TYR A 36 5.37 -10.60 14.15
N ILE A 37 6.26 -11.27 14.89
CA ILE A 37 6.14 -12.69 15.25
C ILE A 37 5.03 -12.92 16.29
N LEU A 38 4.92 -12.05 17.30
CA LEU A 38 3.90 -12.10 18.35
C LEU A 38 2.50 -11.83 17.81
N ALA A 39 2.32 -11.03 16.76
CA ALA A 39 1.02 -10.84 16.14
C ALA A 39 0.60 -12.03 15.25
N SER A 40 1.55 -12.68 14.58
CA SER A 40 1.30 -13.72 13.56
C SER A 40 1.25 -15.15 14.12
N HIS A 41 1.99 -15.46 15.20
CA HIS A 41 2.18 -16.85 15.68
C HIS A 41 1.87 -17.07 17.18
N SER A 42 1.08 -16.21 17.81
CA SER A 42 0.83 -16.29 19.27
C SER A 42 -0.44 -17.06 19.67
N SER A 43 -0.43 -17.59 20.89
CA SER A 43 -1.59 -18.17 21.58
C SER A 43 -2.70 -17.15 21.80
N ASN A 44 -3.94 -17.60 22.02
CA ASN A 44 -5.10 -16.72 22.18
C ASN A 44 -4.93 -15.68 23.30
N ASP A 45 -4.21 -16.01 24.38
CA ASP A 45 -4.04 -15.12 25.53
C ASP A 45 -3.08 -13.96 25.26
N VAL A 46 -2.02 -14.21 24.48
CA VAL A 46 -1.08 -13.17 24.03
C VAL A 46 -1.74 -12.26 23.00
N LYS A 47 -2.55 -12.81 22.09
CA LYS A 47 -3.40 -12.01 21.20
C LYS A 47 -4.36 -11.12 21.99
N GLN A 48 -5.00 -11.65 23.04
CA GLN A 48 -5.87 -10.86 23.91
C GLN A 48 -5.12 -9.75 24.68
N TYR A 49 -3.89 -9.98 25.13
CA TYR A 49 -3.08 -8.95 25.79
C TYR A 49 -2.62 -7.85 24.82
N LEU A 50 -2.16 -8.22 23.62
CA LEU A 50 -1.81 -7.26 22.56
C LEU A 50 -3.02 -6.41 22.13
N LEU A 51 -4.21 -7.00 22.09
CA LEU A 51 -5.47 -6.29 21.85
C LEU A 51 -5.82 -5.29 22.97
N LYS A 52 -5.47 -5.60 24.23
CA LYS A 52 -5.64 -4.68 25.37
C LYS A 52 -4.71 -3.46 25.32
N LEU A 53 -3.53 -3.58 24.67
CA LEU A 53 -2.52 -2.51 24.59
C LEU A 53 -2.85 -1.35 23.65
N LYS A 54 -4.03 -1.36 23.00
CA LYS A 54 -4.38 -0.44 21.91
C LYS A 54 -3.25 -0.43 20.85
N PRO A 55 -3.07 -1.53 20.08
CA PRO A 55 -1.90 -1.74 19.24
C PRO A 55 -1.65 -0.58 18.26
N PHE A 56 -2.72 0.06 17.76
CA PHE A 56 -2.59 1.27 16.93
C PHE A 56 -1.96 2.44 17.66
N LYS A 57 -2.27 2.70 18.94
CA LYS A 57 -1.64 3.78 19.71
C LYS A 57 -0.13 3.61 19.79
N LEU A 58 0.34 2.39 20.05
CA LEU A 58 1.77 2.10 20.12
C LEU A 58 2.43 2.24 18.75
N LEU A 59 1.87 1.61 17.71
CA LEU A 59 2.40 1.70 16.35
C LEU A 59 2.50 3.16 15.88
N ILE A 60 1.45 3.96 16.10
CA ILE A 60 1.44 5.39 15.76
C ILE A 60 2.51 6.18 16.52
N LYS A 61 2.83 5.79 17.77
CA LYS A 61 3.94 6.41 18.52
C LYS A 61 5.31 6.01 17.94
N LEU A 62 5.47 4.77 17.47
CA LEU A 62 6.71 4.30 16.86
C LEU A 62 7.03 4.98 15.52
N LEU A 63 6.04 5.59 14.87
CA LEU A 63 6.23 6.41 13.66
C LEU A 63 7.07 7.69 13.92
N GLU A 64 7.17 8.15 15.18
CA GLU A 64 7.96 9.33 15.56
C GLU A 64 9.41 8.97 15.97
N HIS A 65 9.80 7.70 15.81
CA HIS A 65 11.09 7.22 16.26
C HIS A 65 12.23 7.70 15.34
N LYS A 66 13.40 8.05 15.88
CA LYS A 66 14.54 8.54 15.05
C LYS A 66 15.16 7.47 14.15
N ASN A 67 15.06 6.21 14.55
CA ASN A 67 15.53 5.06 13.79
C ASN A 67 14.53 4.71 12.67
N ILE A 68 14.99 4.80 11.43
CA ILE A 68 14.23 4.54 10.20
C ILE A 68 13.70 3.10 10.14
N ASP A 69 14.44 2.12 10.66
CA ASP A 69 13.99 0.72 10.69
C ASP A 69 12.76 0.56 11.59
N VAL A 70 12.71 1.29 12.71
CA VAL A 70 11.56 1.28 13.62
C VAL A 70 10.33 1.90 12.97
N ILE A 71 10.52 2.99 12.22
CA ILE A 71 9.44 3.59 11.43
C ILE A 71 8.96 2.58 10.38
N GLY A 72 9.89 1.93 9.67
CA GLY A 72 9.63 0.90 8.66
C GLY A 72 8.82 -0.28 9.20
N ASP A 73 9.24 -0.85 10.32
CA ASP A 73 8.54 -1.95 10.98
C ASP A 73 7.13 -1.53 11.42
N SER A 74 7.00 -0.31 11.98
CA SER A 74 5.71 0.21 12.42
C SER A 74 4.75 0.42 11.25
N ILE A 75 5.17 1.09 10.18
CA ILE A 75 4.30 1.34 9.03
C ILE A 75 3.91 0.04 8.31
N SER A 76 4.84 -0.92 8.24
CA SER A 76 4.59 -2.26 7.70
C SER A 76 3.55 -3.02 8.54
N ALA A 77 3.66 -2.96 9.87
CA ALA A 77 2.69 -3.54 10.77
C ALA A 77 1.30 -2.90 10.63
N ILE A 78 1.23 -1.57 10.48
CA ILE A 78 -0.03 -0.86 10.22
C ILE A 78 -0.65 -1.37 8.89
N LEU A 79 0.13 -1.42 7.81
CA LEU A 79 -0.35 -1.90 6.51
C LEU A 79 -0.91 -3.32 6.61
N ASN A 80 -0.17 -4.24 7.22
CA ASN A 80 -0.62 -5.63 7.37
C ASN A 80 -1.94 -5.74 8.15
N ASN A 81 -2.12 -4.92 9.20
CA ASN A 81 -3.37 -4.86 9.95
C ASN A 81 -4.54 -4.35 9.08
N LEU A 82 -4.30 -3.38 8.21
CA LEU A 82 -5.29 -2.89 7.26
C LEU A 82 -5.66 -3.95 6.23
N GLN A 83 -4.68 -4.71 5.72
CA GLN A 83 -4.88 -5.74 4.70
C GLN A 83 -5.67 -6.96 5.19
N ILE A 84 -5.33 -7.50 6.36
CA ILE A 84 -6.03 -8.66 6.94
C ILE A 84 -7.51 -8.35 7.08
N LYS A 85 -7.85 -7.12 7.47
CA LYS A 85 -9.22 -6.68 7.71
C LYS A 85 -9.93 -6.29 6.42
N SER A 86 -9.24 -5.73 5.44
CA SER A 86 -9.88 -5.33 4.18
C SER A 86 -10.35 -6.53 3.34
N ARG A 87 -9.67 -7.67 3.43
CA ARG A 87 -10.01 -8.91 2.70
C ARG A 87 -11.10 -9.75 3.37
N SER A 88 -11.38 -9.53 4.66
CA SER A 88 -12.24 -10.40 5.47
C SER A 88 -13.49 -9.72 6.04
N GLN A 89 -13.63 -8.40 5.93
CA GLN A 89 -14.61 -7.65 6.72
C GLN A 89 -15.32 -6.51 5.93
N SER A 90 -16.48 -6.11 6.45
CA SER A 90 -17.43 -5.19 5.84
C SER A 90 -16.92 -3.74 5.79
N LEU A 91 -17.57 -2.87 5.00
CA LEU A 91 -17.24 -1.43 4.97
C LEU A 91 -17.30 -0.78 6.38
N LYS A 92 -18.21 -1.25 7.24
CA LYS A 92 -18.33 -0.76 8.62
C LYS A 92 -17.06 -1.01 9.44
N ASP A 93 -16.40 -2.16 9.22
CA ASP A 93 -15.18 -2.51 9.94
C ASP A 93 -14.00 -1.62 9.50
N SER A 94 -13.90 -1.32 8.20
CA SER A 94 -12.93 -0.36 7.65
C SER A 94 -13.13 1.04 8.27
N GLN A 95 -14.37 1.51 8.37
CA GLN A 95 -14.70 2.79 9.00
C GLN A 95 -14.31 2.84 10.49
N GLN A 96 -14.53 1.74 11.23
CA GLN A 96 -14.11 1.65 12.63
C GLN A 96 -12.58 1.67 12.79
N LEU A 97 -11.83 1.04 11.87
CA LEU A 97 -10.37 1.08 11.90
C LEU A 97 -9.86 2.49 11.66
N PHE A 98 -10.39 3.17 10.65
CA PHE A 98 -10.06 4.57 10.39
C PHE A 98 -10.25 5.41 11.66
N LYS A 99 -11.40 5.27 12.33
CA LYS A 99 -11.68 5.98 13.58
C LYS A 99 -10.64 5.66 14.65
N LYS A 100 -10.36 4.38 14.92
CA LYS A 100 -9.37 3.95 15.94
C LYS A 100 -7.96 4.45 15.67
N LEU A 101 -7.52 4.47 14.40
CA LEU A 101 -6.23 5.01 14.00
C LEU A 101 -6.20 6.53 14.16
N ASN A 102 -7.28 7.19 13.76
CA ASN A 102 -7.36 8.65 13.78
C ASN A 102 -7.60 9.24 15.18
N GLU A 103 -8.13 8.46 16.13
CA GLU A 103 -8.22 8.81 17.56
C GLU A 103 -6.86 9.23 18.17
N PHE A 104 -5.75 8.79 17.58
CA PHE A 104 -4.39 9.15 17.99
C PHE A 104 -3.63 9.98 16.96
N GLY A 105 -4.33 10.62 16.01
CA GLY A 105 -3.72 11.39 14.91
C GLY A 105 -2.95 10.52 13.91
N GLY A 106 -3.25 9.22 13.85
CA GLY A 106 -2.47 8.27 13.04
C GLY A 106 -2.47 8.58 11.55
N VAL A 107 -3.58 9.07 10.99
CA VAL A 107 -3.67 9.42 9.56
C VAL A 107 -2.71 10.55 9.22
N GLY A 108 -2.69 11.62 10.04
CA GLY A 108 -1.76 12.74 9.87
C GLY A 108 -0.30 12.28 9.92
N LYS A 109 0.06 11.47 10.92
CA LYS A 109 1.42 10.94 11.08
C LYS A 109 1.86 10.04 9.92
N ILE A 110 0.97 9.20 9.39
CA ILE A 110 1.25 8.38 8.22
C ILE A 110 1.51 9.28 7.00
N PHE A 111 0.71 10.33 6.83
CA PHE A 111 0.90 11.26 5.72
C PHE A 111 2.17 12.11 5.85
N GLU A 112 2.54 12.53 7.07
CA GLU A 112 3.83 13.18 7.33
C GLU A 112 5.00 12.28 6.95
N ILE A 113 4.96 10.99 7.34
CA ILE A 113 5.97 10.01 6.94
C ILE A 113 6.07 9.88 5.42
N PHE A 114 4.91 9.78 4.75
CA PHE A 114 4.86 9.71 3.30
C PHE A 114 5.51 10.96 2.65
N LYS A 115 5.19 12.16 3.15
CA LYS A 115 5.77 13.42 2.68
C LYS A 115 7.27 13.54 2.94
N ASN A 116 7.75 13.02 4.06
CA ASN A 116 9.17 13.08 4.44
C ASN A 116 10.08 12.18 3.58
N LYS A 117 9.50 11.26 2.79
CA LYS A 117 10.22 10.40 1.82
C LYS A 117 11.50 9.75 2.37
N LEU A 118 11.45 9.25 3.61
CA LEU A 118 12.62 8.73 4.33
C LEU A 118 13.38 7.65 3.56
N ASN A 119 12.65 6.73 2.93
CA ASN A 119 13.15 5.79 1.93
C ASN A 119 11.97 5.19 1.13
N LYS A 120 12.26 4.46 0.04
CA LYS A 120 11.24 3.81 -0.80
C LYS A 120 10.33 2.88 0.01
N TYR A 121 10.90 1.97 0.81
CA TYR A 121 10.15 0.98 1.59
C TYR A 121 9.05 1.60 2.47
N ILE A 122 9.39 2.69 3.18
CA ILE A 122 8.52 3.42 4.09
C ILE A 122 7.49 4.22 3.30
N THR A 123 7.92 4.94 2.28
CA THR A 123 7.06 5.82 1.46
C THR A 123 5.98 5.01 0.75
N ASP A 124 6.36 3.87 0.16
CA ASP A 124 5.42 2.96 -0.51
C ASP A 124 4.38 2.41 0.48
N ARG A 125 4.81 2.01 1.68
CA ARG A 125 3.89 1.49 2.70
C ARG A 125 2.99 2.57 3.29
N ALA A 126 3.49 3.78 3.43
CA ALA A 126 2.71 4.90 3.94
C ALA A 126 1.61 5.30 2.95
N SER A 127 1.91 5.41 1.65
CA SER A 127 0.89 5.67 0.62
C SER A 127 -0.16 4.55 0.57
N LEU A 128 0.25 3.28 0.63
CA LEU A 128 -0.67 2.15 0.71
C LEU A 128 -1.54 2.22 1.98
N CYS A 129 -0.98 2.52 3.15
CA CYS A 129 -1.78 2.70 4.37
C CYS A 129 -2.89 3.74 4.19
N ILE A 130 -2.56 4.88 3.56
CA ILE A 130 -3.53 5.93 3.27
C ILE A 130 -4.61 5.40 2.31
N GLY A 131 -4.22 4.78 1.20
CA GLY A 131 -5.19 4.23 0.23
C GLY A 131 -6.16 3.22 0.85
N TYR A 132 -5.67 2.36 1.74
CA TYR A 132 -6.53 1.42 2.48
C TYR A 132 -7.44 2.09 3.52
N LEU A 133 -6.96 3.15 4.17
CA LEU A 133 -7.72 3.90 5.18
C LEU A 133 -8.86 4.71 4.56
N TYR A 134 -8.65 5.25 3.36
CA TYR A 134 -9.63 6.08 2.66
C TYR A 134 -10.59 5.28 1.77
N ARG A 135 -10.86 4.02 2.13
CA ARG A 135 -11.89 3.21 1.47
C ARG A 135 -13.25 3.89 1.51
N SER A 136 -13.82 4.19 0.34
CA SER A 136 -15.11 4.88 0.18
C SER A 136 -15.19 6.18 1.00
N ARG A 137 -14.04 6.85 1.18
CA ARG A 137 -13.91 8.09 1.94
C ARG A 137 -13.13 9.09 1.13
N GLU A 138 -13.63 10.31 1.08
CA GLU A 138 -12.95 11.43 0.45
C GLU A 138 -11.62 11.76 1.15
N ILE A 139 -10.55 11.92 0.37
CA ILE A 139 -9.35 12.64 0.82
C ILE A 139 -9.59 14.13 0.56
N ALA A 140 -9.98 14.87 1.59
CA ALA A 140 -10.43 16.25 1.45
C ALA A 140 -9.29 17.20 1.01
N ASP A 141 -8.07 16.98 1.52
CA ASP A 141 -6.89 17.74 1.11
C ASP A 141 -6.51 17.36 -0.34
N PRO A 142 -6.61 18.28 -1.32
CA PRO A 142 -6.31 17.99 -2.71
C PRO A 142 -4.85 17.56 -2.92
N GLN A 143 -3.90 18.17 -2.20
CA GLN A 143 -2.49 17.83 -2.34
C GLN A 143 -2.23 16.42 -1.83
N MET A 144 -2.78 16.08 -0.66
CA MET A 144 -2.71 14.72 -0.12
C MET A 144 -3.32 13.70 -1.10
N ARG A 145 -4.47 14.03 -1.67
CA ARG A 145 -5.19 13.17 -2.60
C ARG A 145 -4.36 12.88 -3.84
N SER A 146 -3.89 13.92 -4.53
CA SER A 146 -3.06 13.79 -5.72
C SER A 146 -1.76 13.03 -5.40
N ASP A 147 -0.98 13.46 -4.40
CA ASP A 147 0.32 12.84 -4.10
C ASP A 147 0.21 11.34 -3.81
N VAL A 148 -0.78 10.95 -3.00
CA VAL A 148 -0.99 9.55 -2.63
C VAL A 148 -1.47 8.72 -3.81
N ILE A 149 -2.43 9.24 -4.59
CA ILE A 149 -2.95 8.55 -5.78
C ILE A 149 -1.85 8.29 -6.79
N TYR A 150 -1.05 9.30 -7.15
CA TYR A 150 0.01 9.13 -8.14
C TYR A 150 1.14 8.24 -7.63
N HIS A 151 1.45 8.28 -6.33
CA HIS A 151 2.41 7.35 -5.75
C HIS A 151 1.90 5.91 -5.83
N ILE A 152 0.63 5.65 -5.46
CA ILE A 152 0.04 4.31 -5.57
C ILE A 152 0.02 3.81 -7.02
N LEU A 153 -0.27 4.68 -8.00
CA LEU A 153 -0.21 4.33 -9.42
C LEU A 153 1.18 3.85 -9.85
N SER A 154 2.25 4.49 -9.35
CA SER A 154 3.61 4.07 -9.65
C SER A 154 3.95 2.66 -9.14
N LEU A 155 3.18 2.14 -8.17
CA LEU A 155 3.39 0.80 -7.59
C LEU A 155 2.71 -0.31 -8.38
N PHE A 156 1.97 -0.01 -9.46
CA PHE A 156 1.25 -1.02 -10.23
C PHE A 156 2.19 -2.03 -10.92
N ASN A 157 3.43 -1.63 -11.19
CA ASN A 157 4.47 -2.48 -11.76
C ASN A 157 5.47 -3.01 -10.72
N ASP A 158 5.26 -2.72 -9.43
CA ASP A 158 6.11 -3.29 -8.39
C ASP A 158 5.75 -4.77 -8.20
N GLU A 159 6.71 -5.67 -8.43
CA GLU A 159 6.52 -7.13 -8.35
C GLU A 159 5.92 -7.59 -7.01
N THR A 160 6.14 -6.84 -5.93
CA THR A 160 5.75 -7.22 -4.57
C THR A 160 4.56 -6.44 -4.02
N LEU A 161 4.32 -5.24 -4.55
CA LEU A 161 3.31 -4.31 -4.07
C LEU A 161 2.15 -4.09 -5.04
N ASN A 162 2.24 -4.55 -6.30
CA ASN A 162 1.20 -4.36 -7.33
C ASN A 162 -0.21 -4.71 -6.85
N ASP A 163 -0.42 -5.87 -6.23
CA ASP A 163 -1.72 -6.30 -5.72
C ASP A 163 -2.22 -5.34 -4.64
N LYS A 164 -1.31 -4.92 -3.75
CA LYS A 164 -1.65 -4.00 -2.66
C LYS A 164 -2.06 -2.64 -3.23
N ALA A 165 -1.34 -2.18 -4.26
CA ALA A 165 -1.62 -0.94 -4.95
C ALA A 165 -2.97 -0.98 -5.67
N LYS A 166 -3.28 -2.07 -6.38
CA LYS A 166 -4.58 -2.31 -7.03
C LYS A 166 -5.72 -2.25 -6.01
N TYR A 167 -5.61 -2.95 -4.87
CA TYR A 167 -6.61 -2.88 -3.81
C TYR A 167 -6.76 -1.49 -3.20
N ALA A 168 -5.64 -0.81 -2.92
CA ALA A 168 -5.66 0.56 -2.40
C ALA A 168 -6.37 1.50 -3.37
N MET A 169 -6.10 1.38 -4.67
CA MET A 169 -6.77 2.17 -5.71
C MET A 169 -8.27 1.88 -5.75
N ILE A 170 -8.67 0.60 -5.80
CA ILE A 170 -10.08 0.18 -5.76
C ILE A 170 -10.83 0.78 -4.56
N PHE A 171 -10.17 0.86 -3.40
CA PHE A 171 -10.75 1.46 -2.21
C PHE A 171 -10.92 2.98 -2.31
N LEU A 172 -9.93 3.67 -2.88
CA LEU A 172 -10.01 5.12 -3.07
C LEU A 172 -11.14 5.50 -4.02
N ILE A 173 -11.30 4.80 -5.14
CA ILE A 173 -12.28 5.13 -6.19
C ILE A 173 -13.73 4.80 -5.83
N GLN A 174 -13.97 4.14 -4.69
CA GLN A 174 -15.31 4.00 -4.10
C GLN A 174 -15.86 5.32 -3.56
N ASN A 175 -15.10 6.42 -3.67
CA ASN A 175 -15.55 7.77 -3.37
C ASN A 175 -15.41 8.66 -4.63
N ASP A 176 -16.45 9.42 -4.92
CA ASP A 176 -16.56 10.18 -6.17
C ASP A 176 -15.51 11.29 -6.33
N VAL A 177 -15.08 11.92 -5.22
CA VAL A 177 -14.06 12.98 -5.26
C VAL A 177 -12.69 12.38 -5.61
N ASN A 178 -12.34 11.25 -5.00
CA ASN A 178 -11.12 10.52 -5.34
C ASN A 178 -11.16 9.96 -6.77
N LEU A 179 -12.31 9.46 -7.21
CA LEU A 179 -12.52 9.02 -8.59
C LEU A 179 -12.32 10.18 -9.57
N THR A 180 -12.88 11.35 -9.28
CA THR A 180 -12.76 12.53 -10.15
C THR A 180 -11.30 12.97 -10.31
N GLU A 181 -10.47 12.81 -9.27
CA GLU A 181 -9.03 13.12 -9.37
C GLU A 181 -8.31 12.29 -10.45
N ILE A 182 -8.70 11.03 -10.64
CA ILE A 182 -8.08 10.11 -11.61
C ILE A 182 -8.78 10.06 -12.96
N THR A 183 -10.00 10.62 -13.07
CA THR A 183 -10.78 10.66 -14.31
C THR A 183 -10.99 12.07 -14.86
N LYS A 184 -10.33 13.08 -14.28
CA LYS A 184 -10.30 14.45 -14.84
C LYS A 184 -9.71 14.43 -16.24
N GLU A 185 -10.12 15.41 -17.04
CA GLU A 185 -9.83 15.45 -18.47
C GLU A 185 -8.32 15.37 -18.76
N GLU A 186 -7.51 16.10 -18.00
CA GLU A 186 -6.05 16.11 -18.16
C GLU A 186 -5.44 14.72 -17.92
N GLU A 187 -6.00 13.93 -16.99
CA GLU A 187 -5.54 12.57 -16.73
C GLU A 187 -5.94 11.60 -17.82
N LEU A 188 -7.15 11.73 -18.36
CA LEU A 188 -7.59 10.92 -19.50
C LEU A 188 -6.75 11.23 -20.75
N GLN A 189 -6.38 12.49 -20.96
CA GLN A 189 -5.44 12.88 -22.01
C GLN A 189 -4.05 12.28 -21.76
N GLN A 190 -3.55 12.32 -20.52
CA GLN A 190 -2.26 11.74 -20.17
C GLN A 190 -2.25 10.21 -20.33
N ILE A 191 -3.36 9.54 -20.03
CA ILE A 191 -3.56 8.12 -20.31
C ILE A 191 -3.45 7.87 -21.80
N THR A 192 -4.19 8.63 -22.62
CA THR A 192 -4.17 8.52 -24.08
C THR A 192 -2.77 8.67 -24.65
N GLN A 193 -2.01 9.68 -24.19
CA GLN A 193 -0.62 9.89 -24.61
C GLN A 193 0.31 8.73 -24.21
N ASN A 194 0.13 8.14 -23.03
CA ASN A 194 0.91 6.97 -22.63
C ASN A 194 0.58 5.75 -23.50
N LEU A 195 -0.70 5.57 -23.88
CA LEU A 195 -1.13 4.52 -24.80
C LEU A 195 -0.53 4.67 -26.20
N GLN A 196 -0.23 5.90 -26.63
CA GLN A 196 0.40 6.20 -27.92
C GLN A 196 1.92 5.97 -27.97
N LEU A 197 2.57 5.67 -26.84
CA LEU A 197 4.03 5.53 -26.82
C LEU A 197 4.49 4.37 -27.74
N PRO A 198 5.49 4.60 -28.61
CA PRO A 198 5.92 3.60 -29.58
C PRO A 198 6.66 2.45 -28.88
N ILE A 199 6.43 1.22 -29.34
CA ILE A 199 7.08 0.01 -28.81
C ILE A 199 8.14 -0.56 -29.77
N GLU A 200 8.16 -0.16 -31.04
CA GLU A 200 9.17 -0.54 -32.04
C GLU A 200 10.41 0.38 -31.97
N VAL A 201 10.88 0.62 -30.76
CA VAL A 201 12.05 1.44 -30.46
C VAL A 201 13.17 0.55 -29.89
N LYS A 202 14.26 1.14 -29.39
CA LYS A 202 15.32 0.38 -28.71
C LYS A 202 14.71 -0.44 -27.57
N GLU A 203 15.24 -1.64 -27.36
CA GLU A 203 14.68 -2.65 -26.45
C GLU A 203 14.36 -2.10 -25.05
N GLU A 204 15.28 -1.35 -24.43
CA GLU A 204 15.07 -0.73 -23.11
C GLU A 204 13.92 0.29 -23.10
N GLU A 205 13.79 1.09 -24.16
CA GLU A 205 12.75 2.12 -24.28
C GLU A 205 11.39 1.47 -24.56
N SER A 206 11.38 0.40 -25.34
CA SER A 206 10.19 -0.40 -25.63
C SER A 206 9.61 -1.00 -24.35
N ILE A 207 10.46 -1.63 -23.53
CA ILE A 207 10.07 -2.19 -22.23
C ILE A 207 9.44 -1.10 -21.34
N LEU A 208 10.06 0.07 -21.25
CA LEU A 208 9.53 1.19 -20.46
C LEU A 208 8.18 1.68 -20.98
N ASN A 209 8.01 1.75 -22.30
CA ASN A 209 6.76 2.20 -22.92
C ASN A 209 5.63 1.19 -22.72
N ILE A 210 5.91 -0.11 -22.90
CA ILE A 210 4.98 -1.20 -22.57
C ILE A 210 4.54 -1.12 -21.11
N HIS A 211 5.50 -0.97 -20.19
CA HIS A 211 5.21 -0.82 -18.78
C HIS A 211 4.30 0.37 -18.46
N LYS A 212 4.51 1.52 -19.09
CA LYS A 212 3.64 2.70 -18.89
C LYS A 212 2.22 2.42 -19.39
N GLN A 213 2.08 1.71 -20.51
CA GLN A 213 0.79 1.36 -21.08
C GLN A 213 0.03 0.38 -20.19
N GLU A 214 0.69 -0.67 -19.71
CA GLU A 214 0.10 -1.67 -18.81
C GLU A 214 -0.41 -1.05 -17.49
N ILE A 215 0.32 -0.08 -16.92
CA ILE A 215 -0.16 0.68 -15.75
C ILE A 215 -1.49 1.36 -16.07
N ARG A 216 -1.58 2.05 -17.22
CA ARG A 216 -2.79 2.79 -17.60
C ARG A 216 -3.96 1.85 -17.88
N LEU A 217 -3.71 0.73 -18.55
CA LEU A 217 -4.73 -0.29 -18.83
C LEU A 217 -5.25 -0.92 -17.53
N THR A 218 -4.34 -1.31 -16.63
CA THR A 218 -4.69 -1.84 -15.31
C THR A 218 -5.54 -0.86 -14.50
N LEU A 219 -5.18 0.43 -14.54
CA LEU A 219 -5.96 1.49 -13.91
C LEU A 219 -7.36 1.59 -14.51
N LEU A 220 -7.48 1.70 -15.84
CA LEU A 220 -8.76 1.81 -16.53
C LEU A 220 -9.67 0.61 -16.23
N THR A 221 -9.14 -0.61 -16.28
CA THR A 221 -9.87 -1.83 -15.94
C THR A 221 -10.37 -1.77 -14.50
N SER A 222 -9.49 -1.44 -13.54
CA SER A 222 -9.84 -1.34 -12.12
C SER A 222 -10.96 -0.32 -11.86
N ILE A 223 -10.96 0.81 -12.59
CA ILE A 223 -12.01 1.82 -12.47
C ILE A 223 -13.32 1.31 -13.07
N LEU A 224 -13.28 0.82 -14.31
CA LEU A 224 -14.47 0.41 -15.06
C LEU A 224 -15.19 -0.78 -14.42
N GLU A 225 -14.48 -1.69 -13.77
CA GLU A 225 -15.06 -2.80 -13.00
C GLU A 225 -15.89 -2.33 -11.79
N GLN A 226 -15.56 -1.17 -11.22
CA GLN A 226 -16.31 -0.60 -10.10
C GLN A 226 -17.48 0.30 -10.56
N GLN A 227 -17.58 0.61 -11.86
CA GLN A 227 -18.55 1.57 -12.39
C GLN A 227 -19.64 0.87 -13.21
N THR A 228 -20.89 1.02 -12.73
CA THR A 228 -22.07 0.48 -13.41
C THR A 228 -22.66 1.46 -14.43
N ASP A 229 -22.37 2.77 -14.31
CA ASP A 229 -22.90 3.78 -15.22
C ASP A 229 -22.08 3.99 -16.49
N ASN A 230 -22.70 4.59 -17.51
CA ASN A 230 -22.06 4.85 -18.81
C ASN A 230 -21.37 6.21 -18.91
N LYS A 231 -21.39 7.05 -17.86
CA LYS A 231 -20.85 8.41 -17.94
C LYS A 231 -19.34 8.39 -18.15
N LEU A 232 -18.62 7.63 -17.31
CA LEU A 232 -17.17 7.50 -17.45
C LEU A 232 -16.77 6.82 -18.76
N ARG A 233 -17.55 5.81 -19.20
CA ARG A 233 -17.31 5.13 -20.48
C ARG A 233 -17.36 6.10 -21.65
N LYS A 234 -18.30 7.05 -21.65
CA LYS A 234 -18.37 8.12 -22.65
C LYS A 234 -17.16 9.05 -22.60
N GLN A 235 -16.75 9.47 -21.41
CA GLN A 235 -15.55 10.33 -21.25
C GLN A 235 -14.28 9.65 -21.78
N ILE A 236 -14.13 8.33 -21.53
CA ILE A 236 -13.02 7.53 -22.06
C ILE A 236 -13.05 7.47 -23.59
N ILE A 237 -14.23 7.32 -24.20
CA ILE A 237 -14.39 7.34 -25.66
C ILE A 237 -14.04 8.72 -26.22
N GLU A 238 -14.56 9.79 -25.62
CA GLU A 238 -14.33 11.17 -26.04
C GLU A 238 -12.85 11.57 -25.90
N ALA A 239 -12.15 11.03 -24.90
CA ALA A 239 -10.71 11.22 -24.72
C ALA A 239 -9.85 10.51 -25.78
N GLY A 240 -10.43 9.68 -26.65
CA GLY A 240 -9.70 8.97 -27.70
C GLY A 240 -9.04 7.67 -27.24
N ILE A 241 -9.29 7.22 -26.01
CA ILE A 241 -8.65 6.03 -25.43
C ILE A 241 -9.04 4.77 -26.21
N VAL A 242 -10.31 4.65 -26.61
CA VAL A 242 -10.80 3.47 -27.35
C VAL A 242 -10.10 3.31 -28.69
N GLN A 243 -9.83 4.40 -29.40
CA GLN A 243 -9.09 4.39 -30.65
C GLN A 243 -7.66 3.92 -30.45
N GLN A 244 -7.02 4.31 -29.32
CA GLN A 244 -5.69 3.81 -28.98
C GLN A 244 -5.69 2.32 -28.64
N LEU A 245 -6.72 1.83 -27.95
CA LEU A 245 -6.86 0.40 -27.67
C LEU A 245 -6.99 -0.41 -28.97
N ILE A 246 -7.85 0.04 -29.90
CA ILE A 246 -8.01 -0.61 -31.20
C ILE A 246 -6.68 -0.66 -31.95
N HIS A 247 -5.96 0.47 -32.02
CA HIS A 247 -4.65 0.52 -32.65
C HIS A 247 -3.66 -0.47 -32.02
N ILE A 248 -3.61 -0.55 -30.68
CA ILE A 248 -2.78 -1.50 -29.94
C ILE A 248 -3.13 -2.95 -30.33
N PHE A 249 -4.41 -3.31 -30.41
CA PHE A 249 -4.83 -4.65 -30.79
C PHE A 249 -4.54 -4.98 -32.26
N GLU A 250 -4.54 -3.98 -33.14
CA GLU A 250 -4.28 -4.17 -34.58
C GLU A 250 -2.79 -4.25 -34.92
N THR A 251 -1.92 -3.58 -34.16
CA THR A 251 -0.49 -3.46 -34.51
C THR A 251 0.45 -4.32 -33.69
N ARG A 252 0.08 -4.72 -32.47
CA ARG A 252 0.97 -5.52 -31.63
C ARG A 252 0.98 -6.98 -32.01
N ASN A 253 2.12 -7.61 -31.82
CA ASN A 253 2.17 -9.07 -31.79
C ASN A 253 1.28 -9.57 -30.63
N ILE A 254 0.53 -10.65 -30.87
CA ILE A 254 -0.35 -11.26 -29.87
C ILE A 254 0.38 -11.61 -28.57
N ASP A 255 1.67 -11.98 -28.65
CA ASP A 255 2.51 -12.30 -27.48
C ASP A 255 2.83 -11.07 -26.61
N GLN A 256 2.61 -9.85 -27.14
CA GLN A 256 2.84 -8.58 -26.44
C GLN A 256 1.55 -7.98 -25.87
N ILE A 257 0.43 -8.70 -25.96
CA ILE A 257 -0.87 -8.32 -25.43
C ILE A 257 -1.13 -9.17 -24.18
N GLN A 258 -1.14 -8.54 -23.00
CA GLN A 258 -1.37 -9.18 -21.70
C GLN A 258 -2.80 -8.98 -21.19
#